data_AF-A0A961JEK0-F1
#
_entry.id   AF-A0A961JEK0-F1
#
_cell.length_a   1.000
_cell.length_b   1.000
_cell.length_c   1.000
_cell.angle_alpha   90.00
_cell.angle_beta   90.00
_cell.angle_gamma   90.00
#
_symmetry.space_group_name_H-M   'P 1'
#
loop_
_entity.id
_entity.type
_entity.pdbx_description
1 polymer ?
#
loop_
_entity_poly.entity_id
_entity_poly.type
_entity_poly.pdbx_seq_one_letter_code
_entity_poly.pdbx_strand_id
1 'polypeptide(L)' 'MSETCQSCGMPIEVGPYCPHCVDEAGNLQDFDSRFERMVDWALRRGGDRVHAERDTLDYMATMPAWADHPELTRRRAG' A
#
# COMPACT_ATOMS: atom_id res chain seq x y z
N MET A 1 19.92 4.57 10.50
CA MET A 1 19.43 4.51 9.11
C MET A 1 17.94 4.21 9.20
N SER A 2 17.08 5.12 8.76
CA SER A 2 15.64 4.85 8.71
C SER A 2 15.34 3.97 7.51
N GLU A 3 14.58 2.92 7.73
CA GLU A 3 14.06 2.05 6.67
C GLU A 3 12.72 2.60 6.17
N THR A 4 12.21 2.06 5.07
CA THR A 4 10.87 2.38 4.57
C THR A 4 9.93 1.20 4.77
N CYS A 5 8.70 1.49 5.17
CA CYS A 5 7.64 0.49 5.30
C CYS A 5 7.43 -0.20 3.96
N GLN A 6 7.58 -1.53 3.94
CA GLN A 6 7.46 -2.34 2.73
C GLN A 6 6.04 -2.39 2.16
N SER A 7 5.03 -1.86 2.88
CA SER A 7 3.62 -1.84 2.47
C SER A 7 3.15 -0.47 1.94
N CYS A 8 3.69 0.62 2.49
CA CYS A 8 3.21 1.98 2.20
C CYS A 8 4.31 3.02 1.97
N GLY A 9 5.59 2.62 2.01
CA GLY A 9 6.74 3.48 1.76
C GLY A 9 7.05 4.52 2.83
N MET A 10 6.22 4.62 3.89
CA MET A 10 6.45 5.56 4.99
C MET A 10 7.77 5.26 5.73
N PRO A 11 8.52 6.28 6.16
CA PRO A 11 9.72 6.07 6.98
C PRO A 11 9.40 5.35 8.29
N ILE A 12 10.25 4.39 8.67
CA ILE A 12 10.15 3.64 9.92
C ILE A 12 11.53 3.48 10.57
N GLU A 13 11.55 3.27 11.88
CA GLU A 13 12.80 3.09 12.63
C GLU A 13 13.28 1.63 12.62
N VAL A 14 12.36 0.67 12.62
CA VAL A 14 12.68 -0.76 12.67
C VAL A 14 11.53 -1.60 12.10
N GLY A 15 11.89 -2.75 11.52
CA GLY A 15 10.96 -3.77 11.07
C GLY A 15 10.46 -3.56 9.63
N PRO A 16 9.64 -4.49 9.11
CA PRO A 16 9.19 -4.41 7.71
C PRO A 16 8.00 -3.44 7.51
N TYR A 17 7.20 -3.17 8.55
CA TYR A 17 5.93 -2.45 8.43
C TYR A 17 5.75 -1.39 9.52
N CYS A 18 5.08 -0.28 9.19
CA CYS A 18 4.72 0.75 10.16
C CYS A 18 3.46 0.37 10.96
N PRO A 19 3.22 0.99 12.14
CA PRO A 19 2.03 0.75 12.96
C PRO A 19 0.69 0.99 12.24
N HIS A 20 0.68 1.78 11.17
CA HIS A 20 -0.53 2.03 10.38
C HIS A 20 -0.88 0.90 9.40
N CYS A 21 0.10 0.06 9.05
CA CYS A 21 -0.09 -1.03 8.10
C CYS A 21 -0.35 -2.38 8.77
N VAL A 22 -0.07 -2.49 10.07
CA VAL A 22 -0.29 -3.73 10.82
C VAL A 22 -1.60 -3.70 11.61
N ASP A 23 -2.09 -4.88 11.99
CA ASP A 23 -3.20 -5.07 12.92
C ASP A 23 -2.73 -5.00 14.40
N GLU A 24 -3.64 -5.25 15.33
CA GLU A 24 -3.36 -5.26 16.78
C GLU A 24 -2.34 -6.36 17.19
N ALA A 25 -2.21 -7.41 16.39
CA ALA A 25 -1.25 -8.49 16.59
C ALA A 25 0.09 -8.23 15.88
N GLY A 26 0.22 -7.12 15.14
CA GLY A 26 1.42 -6.76 14.39
C GLY A 26 1.53 -7.42 13.01
N ASN A 27 0.49 -8.09 12.53
CA ASN A 27 0.48 -8.67 11.18
C ASN A 27 0.10 -7.62 10.15
N LEU A 28 0.70 -7.69 8.95
CA LEU A 28 0.30 -6.82 7.85
C LEU A 28 -1.19 -7.00 7.54
N GLN A 29 -1.93 -5.89 7.46
CA GLN A 29 -3.32 -5.88 7.01
C GLN A 29 -3.43 -6.47 5.60
N ASP A 30 -4.58 -7.06 5.27
CA ASP A 30 -4.82 -7.60 3.94
C ASP A 30 -4.77 -6.52 2.84
N PHE A 31 -4.62 -6.98 1.60
CA PHE A 31 -4.47 -6.12 0.44
C PHE A 31 -5.63 -5.14 0.27
N ASP A 32 -6.87 -5.61 0.39
CA ASP A 32 -8.07 -4.79 0.18
C ASP A 32 -8.19 -3.70 1.25
N SER A 33 -7.96 -4.06 2.52
CA SER A 33 -7.91 -3.11 3.63
C SER A 33 -6.83 -2.04 3.44
N ARG A 34 -5.64 -2.43 2.95
CA ARG A 34 -4.56 -1.47 2.70
C ARG A 34 -4.82 -0.59 1.49
N PHE A 35 -5.36 -1.17 0.43
CA PHE A 35 -5.76 -0.47 -0.78
C PHE A 35 -6.80 0.61 -0.46
N GLU A 36 -7.91 0.25 0.18
CA GLU A 36 -8.98 1.19 0.53
C GLU A 36 -8.48 2.37 1.38
N ARG A 37 -7.64 2.09 2.39
CA ARG A 37 -7.07 3.16 3.24
C ARG A 37 -6.14 4.10 2.49
N MET A 38 -5.45 3.61 1.46
CA MET A 38 -4.58 4.43 0.63
C MET A 38 -5.38 5.23 -0.41
N VAL A 39 -6.45 4.66 -0.96
CA VAL A 39 -7.42 5.37 -1.79
C VAL A 39 -8.08 6.51 -1.01
N ASP A 40 -8.54 6.25 0.21
CA ASP A 40 -9.09 7.27 1.10
C ASP A 40 -8.09 8.40 1.36
N TRP A 41 -6.82 8.07 1.55
CA TRP A 41 -5.77 9.07 1.73
C TRP A 41 -5.51 9.88 0.44
N ALA A 42 -5.54 9.24 -0.73
CA ALA A 42 -5.45 9.92 -2.01
C ALA A 42 -6.64 10.85 -2.24
N LEU A 43 -7.86 10.41 -1.94
CA LEU A 43 -9.09 11.20 -2.05
C LEU A 43 -9.09 12.44 -1.15
N ARG A 44 -8.48 12.36 0.04
CA ARG A 44 -8.29 13.53 0.91
C ARG A 44 -7.39 14.61 0.29
N ARG A 45 -6.54 14.24 -0.68
CA ARG A 45 -5.71 15.18 -1.45
C ARG A 45 -6.46 15.75 -2.68
N GLY A 46 -7.68 15.27 -2.95
CA GLY A 46 -8.54 15.71 -4.05
C GLY A 46 -8.55 14.73 -5.24
N GLY A 47 -9.49 14.96 -6.16
CA GLY A 47 -9.68 14.13 -7.36
C GLY A 47 -10.89 13.21 -7.27
N ASP A 48 -11.06 12.35 -8.27
CA ASP A 48 -12.09 11.32 -8.30
C ASP A 48 -11.56 9.96 -7.84
N ARG A 49 -12.48 9.07 -7.44
CA ARG A 49 -12.12 7.76 -6.88
C ARG A 49 -11.48 6.83 -7.90
N VAL A 50 -11.87 6.90 -9.17
CA VAL A 50 -11.30 6.03 -10.21
C VAL A 50 -9.82 6.33 -10.41
N HIS A 51 -9.45 7.61 -10.44
CA HIS A 51 -8.05 8.03 -10.52
C HIS A 51 -7.27 7.63 -9.26
N ALA A 52 -7.85 7.86 -8.08
CA ALA A 52 -7.22 7.51 -6.81
C ALA A 52 -6.95 6.00 -6.69
N GLU A 53 -7.91 5.16 -7.08
CA GLU A 53 -7.77 3.70 -7.13
C GLU A 53 -6.64 3.27 -8.07
N ARG A 54 -6.63 3.80 -9.31
CA ARG A 54 -5.59 3.46 -10.28
C ARG A 54 -4.20 3.82 -9.77
N ASP A 55 -4.02 5.04 -9.31
CA ASP A 55 -2.73 5.54 -8.84
C ASP A 55 -2.27 4.79 -7.58
N THR A 56 -3.22 4.38 -6.72
CA THR A 56 -2.93 3.55 -5.55
C THR A 56 -2.44 2.17 -5.96
N LEU A 57 -3.08 1.52 -6.94
CA LEU A 57 -2.62 0.21 -7.45
C LEU A 57 -1.20 0.32 -8.04
N ASP A 58 -0.95 1.36 -8.85
CA ASP A 58 0.36 1.56 -9.47
C ASP A 58 1.43 1.82 -8.41
N TYR A 59 1.11 2.58 -7.36
CA TYR A 59 2.00 2.80 -6.23
C TYR A 59 2.24 1.53 -5.41
N MET A 60 1.17 0.80 -5.05
CA MET A 60 1.28 -0.46 -4.30
C MET A 60 2.11 -1.50 -5.06
N ALA A 61 2.07 -1.52 -6.39
CA ALA A 61 2.94 -2.38 -7.18
C ALA A 61 4.42 -2.14 -6.89
N THR A 62 4.84 -0.90 -6.63
CA THR A 62 6.25 -0.59 -6.30
C THR A 62 6.68 -1.06 -4.90
N MET A 63 5.73 -1.47 -4.05
CA MET A 63 5.99 -1.85 -2.68
C MET A 63 6.37 -3.33 -2.56
N PRO A 64 7.43 -3.69 -1.79
CA PRO A 64 7.86 -5.08 -1.65
C PRO A 64 6.79 -6.02 -1.11
N ALA A 65 5.92 -5.56 -0.20
CA ALA A 65 4.88 -6.39 0.41
C ALA A 65 3.84 -6.90 -0.59
N TRP A 66 3.70 -6.24 -1.74
CA TRP A 66 2.64 -6.52 -2.71
C TRP A 66 3.17 -7.02 -4.06
N ALA A 67 4.48 -7.26 -4.17
CA ALA A 67 5.12 -7.59 -5.44
C ALA A 67 4.49 -8.81 -6.14
N ASP A 68 4.08 -9.81 -5.33
CA ASP A 68 3.48 -11.07 -5.78
C ASP A 68 1.94 -11.08 -5.71
N HIS A 69 1.30 -9.93 -5.43
CA HIS A 69 -0.16 -9.91 -5.30
C HIS A 69 -0.84 -10.13 -6.67
N PRO A 70 -1.76 -11.10 -6.81
CA PRO A 70 -2.33 -11.50 -8.10
C PRO A 70 -2.93 -10.35 -8.92
N GLU A 71 -3.59 -9.39 -8.26
CA GLU A 71 -4.20 -8.23 -8.90
C GLU A 71 -3.15 -7.30 -9.55
N LEU A 72 -2.01 -7.13 -8.90
CA LEU A 72 -0.92 -6.29 -9.37
C LEU A 72 -0.07 -7.00 -10.42
N THR A 73 0.17 -8.31 -10.24
CA THR A 73 0.84 -9.14 -11.23
C THR A 73 0.06 -9.16 -12.55
N ARG A 74 -1.29 -9.28 -12.50
CA ARG A 74 -2.14 -9.25 -13.69
C ARG A 74 -2.03 -7.93 -14.44
N ARG A 75 -2.04 -6.80 -13.71
CA ARG A 75 -1.88 -5.45 -14.30
C ARG A 75 -0.54 -5.22 -14.97
N ARG A 76 0.55 -5.80 -14.44
CA ARG A 76 1.90 -5.69 -15.04
C ARG A 76 2.09 -6.54 -16.29
N ALA A 77 1.30 -7.58 -16.45
CA ALA A 77 1.40 -8.52 -17.56
C ALA A 77 0.60 -8.09 -18.81
N GLY A 78 -0.27 -7.07 -18.70
CA GLY A 78 -1.06 -6.51 -19.79
C GLY A 78 -0.52 -5.17 -20.25
#